data_AF-A0A9P5CNE3-F1
#
_entry.id   AF-A0A9P5CNE3-F1
#
_cell.length_a   1.000
_cell.length_b   1.000
_cell.length_c   1.000
_cell.angle_alpha   90.00
_cell.angle_beta   90.00
_cell.angle_gamma   90.00
#
_symmetry.space_group_name_H-M   'P 1'
#
loop_
_entity.id
_entity.type
_entity.pdbx_description
1 polymer ?
#
loop_
_entity_poly.entity_id
_entity_poly.type
_entity_poly.pdbx_seq_one_letter_code
_entity_poly.pdbx_strand_id
1 'polypeptide(L)'
;MSTLTTLLQTSSIITSLLAAGGIATLTFFVVPILQSQPTSRSLPAMRWLFSRGSHVFPTAALISAAGFGALALQSLPLVSWRQLWREVATLGIRAMSARAPGYAAAALLCLSIGPYTGVVMLPNNFALIKLNADEGGSRSAHSAEVRSPSGAATGKEEKSALGSVEGEGEADEFKDLSGPQEKTRRDGGTGANDEKVRAMLGKFGRQNLVRAVLMGSGGMLGLLTALM
;
A
#
# COMPACT_ATOMS: atom_id res chain seq x y z
N MET A 1 -8.05 -10.27 30.72
CA MET A 1 -7.96 -10.13 29.25
C MET A 1 -8.76 -11.27 28.62
N SER A 2 -9.62 -10.98 27.64
CA SER A 2 -10.38 -12.04 26.95
C SER A 2 -9.52 -12.65 25.82
N THR A 3 -9.81 -13.89 25.43
CA THR A 3 -9.18 -14.54 24.26
C THR A 3 -9.33 -13.68 23.00
N LEU A 4 -10.48 -13.03 22.83
CA LEU A 4 -10.74 -12.12 21.72
C LEU A 4 -9.83 -10.88 21.76
N THR A 5 -9.62 -10.28 22.94
CA THR A 5 -8.73 -9.12 23.12
C THR A 5 -7.30 -9.48 22.71
N THR A 6 -6.78 -10.62 23.19
CA THR A 6 -5.44 -11.09 22.83
C THR A 6 -5.31 -11.36 21.33
N LEU A 7 -6.33 -11.98 20.72
CA LEU A 7 -6.36 -12.24 19.29
C LEU A 7 -6.32 -10.94 18.48
N LEU A 8 -7.14 -9.95 18.83
CA LEU A 8 -7.19 -8.65 18.17
C LEU A 8 -5.87 -7.89 18.30
N GLN A 9 -5.28 -7.87 19.50
CA GLN A 9 -3.97 -7.24 19.72
C GLN A 9 -2.90 -7.88 18.84
N THR A 10 -2.79 -9.21 18.94
CA THR A 10 -1.71 -9.97 18.29
C THR A 10 -1.82 -9.86 16.77
N SER A 11 -3.01 -10.09 16.20
CA SER A 11 -3.23 -10.01 14.76
C SER A 11 -3.00 -8.60 14.22
N SER A 12 -3.55 -7.56 14.85
CA SER A 12 -3.40 -6.18 14.39
C SER A 12 -1.95 -5.70 14.42
N ILE A 13 -1.22 -6.02 15.50
CA ILE A 13 0.19 -5.66 15.65
C ILE A 13 1.04 -6.40 14.62
N ILE A 14 0.90 -7.72 14.51
CA ILE A 14 1.69 -8.53 13.57
C ILE A 14 1.41 -8.10 12.13
N THR A 15 0.14 -7.99 11.73
CA THR A 15 -0.23 -7.58 10.37
C THR A 15 0.33 -6.21 10.04
N SER A 16 0.25 -5.25 10.96
CA SER A 16 0.76 -3.89 10.74
C SER A 16 2.28 -3.84 10.60
N LEU A 17 3.01 -4.52 11.50
CA LEU A 17 4.48 -4.55 11.48
C LEU A 17 5.03 -5.36 10.30
N LEU A 18 4.39 -6.48 9.93
CA LEU A 18 4.77 -7.24 8.73
C LEU A 18 4.52 -6.43 7.46
N ALA A 19 3.41 -5.70 7.37
CA ALA A 19 3.15 -4.80 6.25
C ALA A 19 4.21 -3.70 6.19
N ALA A 20 4.53 -3.05 7.32
CA ALA A 20 5.58 -2.04 7.40
C ALA A 20 6.94 -2.59 6.92
N GLY A 21 7.32 -3.78 7.41
CA GLY A 21 8.54 -4.47 6.99
C GLY A 21 8.55 -4.79 5.50
N GLY A 22 7.45 -5.30 4.94
CA GLY A 22 7.32 -5.56 3.50
C GLY A 22 7.48 -4.29 2.66
N ILE A 23 6.84 -3.19 3.06
CA ILE A 23 6.96 -1.88 2.38
C ILE A 23 8.41 -1.34 2.50
N ALA A 24 9.03 -1.49 3.66
CA ALA A 24 10.43 -1.10 3.87
C ALA A 24 11.38 -1.93 2.99
N THR A 25 11.17 -3.24 2.88
CA THR A 25 11.97 -4.11 2.00
C THR A 25 11.85 -3.69 0.54
N LEU A 26 10.63 -3.37 0.07
CA LEU A 26 10.44 -2.82 -1.28
C LEU A 26 11.25 -1.53 -1.48
N THR A 27 11.31 -0.69 -0.44
CA THR A 27 11.97 0.61 -0.49
C THR A 27 13.50 0.51 -0.47
N PHE A 28 14.06 -0.28 0.45
CA PHE A 28 15.50 -0.31 0.68
C PHE A 28 16.26 -1.32 -0.17
N PHE A 29 15.58 -2.33 -0.71
CA PHE A 29 16.21 -3.37 -1.53
C PHE A 29 15.69 -3.37 -2.95
N VAL A 30 14.36 -3.48 -3.12
CA VAL A 30 13.78 -3.67 -4.46
C VAL A 30 13.90 -2.41 -5.33
N VAL A 31 13.59 -1.23 -4.79
CA VAL A 31 13.71 0.02 -5.55
C VAL A 31 15.15 0.28 -6.03
N PRO A 32 16.20 0.17 -5.19
CA PRO A 32 17.59 0.30 -5.67
C PRO A 32 17.96 -0.71 -6.75
N ILE A 33 17.53 -1.97 -6.62
CA ILE A 33 17.75 -2.99 -7.64
C ILE A 33 17.09 -2.56 -8.95
N LEU A 34 15.83 -2.12 -8.92
CA LEU A 34 15.11 -1.68 -10.12
C LEU A 34 15.70 -0.41 -10.74
N GLN A 35 16.24 0.51 -9.93
CA GLN A 35 16.95 1.69 -10.41
C GLN A 35 18.27 1.37 -11.13
N SER A 36 18.88 0.23 -10.82
CA SER A 36 20.08 -0.27 -11.50
C SER A 36 19.80 -0.97 -12.83
N GLN A 37 18.54 -1.33 -13.09
CA GLN A 37 18.13 -1.99 -14.32
C GLN A 37 17.81 -0.97 -15.42
N PRO A 38 17.93 -1.34 -16.70
CA PRO A 38 17.42 -0.53 -17.79
C PRO A 38 15.89 -0.39 -17.70
N THR A 39 15.34 0.70 -18.24
CA THR A 39 13.90 1.00 -18.26
C THR A 39 13.07 -0.19 -18.73
N SER A 40 13.57 -0.88 -19.75
CA SER A 40 12.88 -2.00 -20.39
C SER A 40 12.63 -3.18 -19.46
N ARG A 41 13.42 -3.32 -18.37
CA ARG A 41 13.23 -4.36 -17.35
C ARG A 41 12.62 -3.81 -16.07
N SER A 42 12.94 -2.57 -15.70
CA SER A 42 12.45 -1.99 -14.44
C SER A 42 10.95 -1.68 -14.47
N LEU A 43 10.42 -1.25 -15.62
CA LEU A 43 9.01 -0.88 -15.75
C LEU A 43 8.06 -2.07 -15.57
N PRO A 44 8.24 -3.23 -16.25
CA PRO A 44 7.35 -4.36 -16.05
C PRO A 44 7.46 -4.95 -14.64
N ALA A 45 8.67 -4.98 -14.08
CA ALA A 45 8.89 -5.41 -12.70
C ALA A 45 8.15 -4.52 -11.69
N MET A 46 8.23 -3.20 -11.85
CA MET A 46 7.44 -2.28 -11.02
C MET A 46 5.94 -2.44 -11.23
N ARG A 47 5.49 -2.64 -12.47
CA ARG A 47 4.07 -2.84 -12.76
C ARG A 47 3.52 -4.08 -12.07
N TRP A 48 4.27 -5.18 -12.11
CA TRP A 48 3.95 -6.43 -11.42
C TRP A 48 3.86 -6.25 -9.90
N LEU A 49 4.80 -5.48 -9.32
CA LEU A 49 4.78 -5.14 -7.90
C LEU A 49 3.59 -4.25 -7.53
N PHE A 50 3.23 -3.29 -8.37
CA PHE A 50 2.07 -2.42 -8.14
C PHE A 50 0.77 -3.20 -8.11
N SER A 51 0.55 -4.13 -9.05
CA SER A 51 -0.66 -4.96 -9.06
C SER A 51 -0.84 -5.71 -7.74
N ARG A 52 0.19 -6.42 -7.28
CA ARG A 52 0.07 -7.16 -6.00
C ARG A 52 0.01 -6.23 -4.79
N GLY A 53 0.79 -5.15 -4.82
CA GLY A 53 0.85 -4.19 -3.72
C GLY A 53 -0.43 -3.38 -3.52
N SER A 54 -1.24 -3.14 -4.56
CA SER A 54 -2.50 -2.38 -4.45
C SER A 54 -3.57 -3.11 -3.65
N HIS A 55 -3.43 -4.41 -3.42
CA HIS A 55 -4.39 -5.19 -2.62
C HIS A 55 -3.80 -5.61 -1.29
N VAL A 56 -2.54 -6.07 -1.26
CA VAL A 56 -1.90 -6.57 -0.03
C VAL A 56 -1.84 -5.51 1.07
N PHE A 57 -1.32 -4.31 0.75
CA PHE A 57 -1.08 -3.29 1.78
C PHE A 57 -2.36 -2.59 2.26
N PRO A 58 -3.32 -2.21 1.39
CA PRO A 58 -4.60 -1.69 1.87
C PRO A 58 -5.36 -2.70 2.72
N THR A 59 -5.40 -3.98 2.34
CA THR A 59 -6.03 -5.03 3.16
C THR A 59 -5.35 -5.18 4.51
N ALA A 60 -4.02 -5.20 4.57
CA ALA A 60 -3.29 -5.24 5.84
C ALA A 60 -3.58 -4.02 6.74
N ALA A 61 -3.68 -2.83 6.14
CA ALA A 61 -4.05 -1.61 6.87
C ALA A 61 -5.49 -1.67 7.41
N LEU A 62 -6.45 -2.16 6.61
CA LEU A 62 -7.83 -2.32 7.03
C LEU A 62 -7.97 -3.33 8.17
N ILE A 63 -7.31 -4.49 8.06
CA ILE A 63 -7.31 -5.51 9.13
C ILE A 63 -6.75 -4.93 10.43
N SER A 64 -5.59 -4.27 10.35
CA SER A 64 -4.93 -3.69 11.52
C SER A 64 -5.76 -2.57 12.14
N ALA A 65 -6.32 -1.67 11.30
CA ALA A 65 -7.15 -0.58 11.75
C ALA A 65 -8.47 -1.05 12.37
N ALA A 66 -9.10 -2.06 11.80
CA ALA A 66 -10.32 -2.64 12.34
C ALA A 66 -10.08 -3.27 13.72
N GLY A 67 -8.99 -4.03 13.87
CA GLY A 67 -8.66 -4.65 15.14
C GLY A 67 -8.24 -3.64 16.22
N PHE A 68 -7.44 -2.63 15.88
CA PHE A 68 -7.15 -1.53 16.80
C PHE A 68 -8.40 -0.70 17.13
N GLY A 69 -9.27 -0.42 16.16
CA GLY A 69 -10.54 0.27 16.40
C GLY A 69 -11.45 -0.50 17.35
N ALA A 70 -11.55 -1.82 17.18
CA ALA A 70 -12.30 -2.68 18.10
C ALA A 70 -11.72 -2.64 19.53
N LEU A 71 -10.38 -2.67 19.67
CA LEU A 71 -9.71 -2.55 20.96
C LEU A 71 -9.90 -1.17 21.60
N ALA A 72 -9.94 -0.11 20.81
CA ALA A 72 -10.23 1.24 21.27
C ALA A 72 -11.65 1.31 21.87
N LEU A 73 -12.64 0.76 21.16
CA LEU A 73 -14.03 0.68 21.63
C LEU A 73 -14.15 -0.17 22.91
N GLN A 74 -13.45 -1.31 22.99
CA GLN A 74 -13.43 -2.16 24.19
C GLN A 74 -12.77 -1.47 25.40
N SER A 75 -11.90 -0.49 25.16
CA SER A 75 -11.18 0.25 26.19
C SER A 75 -11.93 1.48 26.70
N LEU A 76 -13.09 1.81 26.11
CA LEU A 76 -13.96 2.87 26.59
C LEU A 76 -14.69 2.42 27.86
N PRO A 77 -14.77 3.29 28.89
CA PRO A 77 -15.64 3.02 30.02
C PRO A 77 -17.10 2.93 29.53
N LEU A 78 -17.90 2.06 30.15
CA LEU A 78 -19.35 2.01 29.92
C LEU A 78 -19.99 3.27 30.53
N VAL A 79 -19.91 4.39 29.81
CA VAL A 79 -20.57 5.66 30.15
C VAL A 79 -21.75 5.88 29.23
N SER A 80 -22.82 6.49 29.75
CA SER A 80 -23.95 6.87 28.90
C SER A 80 -23.50 7.88 27.82
N TRP A 81 -24.12 7.84 26.63
CA TRP A 81 -23.81 8.76 25.53
C TRP A 81 -23.83 10.25 25.96
N ARG A 82 -24.70 10.60 26.91
CA ARG A 82 -24.79 11.95 27.50
C ARG A 82 -23.60 12.33 28.38
N GLN A 83 -22.97 11.37 29.05
CA GLN A 83 -21.75 11.57 29.84
C GLN A 83 -20.52 11.66 28.93
N LEU A 84 -20.46 10.83 27.88
CA LEU A 84 -19.38 10.88 26.89
C LEU A 84 -19.28 12.27 26.23
N TRP A 85 -20.40 12.83 25.78
CA TRP A 85 -20.43 14.18 25.21
C TRP A 85 -20.06 15.28 26.20
N ARG A 86 -20.38 15.09 27.49
CA ARG A 86 -20.05 16.05 28.55
C ARG A 86 -18.56 16.04 28.85
N GLU A 87 -17.95 14.87 28.99
CA GLU A 87 -16.50 14.67 29.20
C GLU A 87 -15.67 15.18 28.03
N VAL A 88 -16.13 14.95 26.79
CA VAL A 88 -15.51 15.51 25.57
C VAL A 88 -15.60 17.04 25.55
N ALA A 89 -16.72 17.61 25.99
CA ALA A 89 -16.93 19.06 26.03
C ALA A 89 -16.18 19.78 27.16
N THR A 90 -15.84 19.10 28.26
CA THR A 90 -15.28 19.73 29.48
C THR A 90 -13.77 19.55 29.68
N LEU A 91 -12.97 19.34 28.63
CA LEU A 91 -11.49 19.38 28.69
C LEU A 91 -10.82 18.31 29.58
N GLY A 92 -11.21 17.03 29.46
CA GLY A 92 -10.51 15.98 30.20
C GLY A 92 -10.51 14.60 29.53
N ILE A 93 -9.46 14.31 28.77
CA ILE A 93 -8.98 12.94 28.50
C ILE A 93 -8.44 12.33 29.83
N ARG A 94 -9.20 12.43 30.92
CA ARG A 94 -8.86 11.92 32.25
C ARG A 94 -9.69 10.69 32.62
N ALA A 95 -10.85 10.49 31.99
CA ALA A 95 -11.72 9.34 32.23
C ALA A 95 -11.54 8.18 31.22
N MET A 96 -10.87 8.42 30.09
CA MET A 96 -10.53 7.34 29.16
C MET A 96 -9.30 6.60 29.69
N SER A 97 -9.37 5.27 29.79
CA SER A 97 -8.14 4.49 29.96
C SER A 97 -7.16 4.93 28.86
N ALA A 98 -5.87 5.13 29.18
CA ALA A 98 -4.86 5.54 28.20
C ALA A 98 -4.82 4.61 26.95
N ARG A 99 -5.40 3.42 27.08
CA ARG A 99 -5.56 2.42 26.03
C ARG A 99 -6.50 2.83 24.91
N ALA A 100 -7.64 3.45 25.21
CA ALA A 100 -8.63 3.83 24.20
C ALA A 100 -8.08 4.85 23.17
N PRO A 101 -7.50 5.99 23.57
CA PRO A 101 -6.89 6.92 22.61
C PRO A 101 -5.65 6.33 21.93
N GLY A 102 -4.87 5.48 22.61
CA GLY A 102 -3.70 4.81 22.04
C GLY A 102 -4.07 3.88 20.87
N TYR A 103 -5.06 3.01 21.05
CA TYR A 103 -5.54 2.15 19.98
C TYR A 103 -6.25 2.92 18.86
N ALA A 104 -7.01 3.97 19.20
CA ALA A 104 -7.64 4.81 18.18
C ALA A 104 -6.58 5.49 17.29
N ALA A 105 -5.53 6.05 17.90
CA ALA A 105 -4.40 6.63 17.16
C ALA A 105 -3.66 5.58 16.31
N ALA A 106 -3.45 4.36 16.83
CA ALA A 106 -2.87 3.26 16.07
C ALA A 106 -3.71 2.90 14.83
N ALA A 107 -5.03 2.85 14.96
CA ALA A 107 -5.95 2.60 13.86
C ALA A 107 -5.88 3.72 12.80
N LEU A 108 -5.89 4.98 13.23
CA LEU A 108 -5.80 6.14 12.34
C LEU A 108 -4.46 6.17 11.58
N LEU A 109 -3.36 5.85 12.24
CA LEU A 109 -2.04 5.73 11.59
C LEU A 109 -2.06 4.66 10.49
N CYS A 110 -2.66 3.49 10.75
CA CYS A 110 -2.80 2.45 9.73
C CYS A 110 -3.69 2.92 8.56
N LEU A 111 -4.83 3.56 8.81
CA LEU A 111 -5.72 4.07 7.76
C LEU A 111 -5.11 5.23 6.94
N SER A 112 -4.21 6.01 7.54
CA SER A 112 -3.62 7.18 6.90
C SER A 112 -2.82 6.84 5.62
N ILE A 113 -2.43 5.58 5.41
CA ILE A 113 -1.81 5.16 4.15
C ILE A 113 -2.72 5.37 2.96
N GLY A 114 -4.05 5.28 3.14
CA GLY A 114 -5.03 5.43 2.06
C GLY A 114 -5.00 6.84 1.47
N PRO A 115 -5.30 7.88 2.27
CA PRO A 115 -5.18 9.28 1.85
C PRO A 115 -3.78 9.63 1.35
N TYR A 116 -2.72 9.17 2.03
CA TYR A 116 -1.35 9.41 1.58
C TYR A 116 -1.08 8.82 0.20
N THR A 117 -1.46 7.57 -0.03
CA THR A 117 -1.29 6.91 -1.34
C THR A 117 -2.09 7.65 -2.40
N GLY A 118 -3.36 7.94 -2.11
CA GLY A 118 -4.29 8.60 -3.02
C GLY A 118 -3.81 9.96 -3.52
N VAL A 119 -3.29 10.79 -2.61
CA VAL A 119 -2.90 12.18 -2.94
C VAL A 119 -1.44 12.27 -3.40
N VAL A 120 -0.53 11.55 -2.75
CA VAL A 120 0.92 11.77 -2.92
C VAL A 120 1.53 10.79 -3.92
N MET A 121 1.09 9.52 -3.91
CA MET A 121 1.74 8.46 -4.67
C MET A 121 1.09 8.17 -6.02
N LEU A 122 -0.24 8.19 -6.10
CA LEU A 122 -0.96 7.83 -7.33
C LEU A 122 -0.47 8.57 -8.57
N PRO A 123 -0.18 9.89 -8.55
CA PRO A 123 0.32 10.58 -9.75
C PRO A 123 1.63 9.97 -10.30
N ASN A 124 2.58 9.64 -9.43
CA ASN A 124 3.85 9.03 -9.84
C ASN A 124 3.67 7.57 -10.26
N ASN A 125 2.83 6.83 -9.55
CA ASN A 125 2.54 5.42 -9.86
C ASN A 125 1.87 5.28 -11.23
N PHE A 126 0.86 6.11 -11.52
CA PHE A 126 0.21 6.11 -12.83
C PHE A 126 1.12 6.57 -13.95
N ALA A 127 2.03 7.51 -13.70
CA ALA A 127 3.05 7.88 -14.69
C ALA A 127 3.98 6.69 -15.04
N LEU A 128 4.41 5.91 -14.03
CA LEU A 128 5.18 4.68 -14.25
C LEU A 128 4.38 3.62 -15.02
N ILE A 129 3.10 3.44 -14.69
CA ILE A 129 2.22 2.46 -15.34
C ILE A 129 1.97 2.85 -16.81
N LYS A 130 1.68 4.13 -17.07
CA LYS A 130 1.47 4.67 -18.41
C LYS A 130 2.72 4.46 -19.25
N LEU A 131 3.90 4.81 -18.73
CA LEU A 131 5.15 4.60 -19.44
C LEU A 131 5.43 3.10 -19.71
N ASN A 132 5.15 2.21 -18.75
CA ASN A 132 5.24 0.78 -18.98
C ASN A 132 4.35 0.33 -20.15
N ALA A 133 3.09 0.78 -20.19
CA ALA A 133 2.17 0.45 -21.26
C ALA A 133 2.59 1.02 -22.61
N ASP A 134 3.08 2.26 -22.64
CA ASP A 134 3.59 2.95 -23.82
C ASP A 134 4.81 2.23 -24.42
N GLU A 135 5.66 1.63 -23.59
CA GLU A 135 6.81 0.81 -24.02
C GLU A 135 6.41 -0.64 -24.38
N GLY A 136 5.13 -0.99 -24.30
CA GLY A 136 4.62 -2.33 -24.60
C GLY A 136 4.85 -3.35 -23.48
N GLY A 137 4.95 -2.88 -22.24
CA GLY A 137 4.92 -3.69 -21.03
C GLY A 137 3.49 -4.04 -20.60
N SER A 138 3.39 -5.14 -19.86
CA SER A 138 2.20 -5.72 -19.23
C SER A 138 2.45 -5.96 -17.74
N ARG A 139 1.41 -6.27 -16.97
CA ARG A 139 1.53 -6.49 -15.51
C ARG A 139 2.16 -7.82 -15.09
N SER A 140 2.33 -8.76 -16.02
CA SER A 140 2.92 -10.08 -15.79
C SER A 140 3.33 -10.74 -17.10
N ALA A 141 4.11 -11.82 -17.01
CA ALA A 141 4.48 -12.62 -18.17
C ALA A 141 3.24 -13.24 -18.84
N HIS A 142 2.32 -13.80 -18.06
CA HIS A 142 1.08 -14.36 -18.61
C HIS A 142 0.20 -13.28 -19.27
N SER A 143 0.11 -12.08 -18.68
CA SER A 143 -0.60 -10.95 -19.32
C SER A 143 0.09 -10.46 -20.60
N ALA A 144 1.38 -10.70 -20.78
CA ALA A 144 2.08 -10.39 -22.02
C ALA A 144 1.77 -11.42 -23.14
N GLU A 145 1.55 -12.68 -22.78
CA GLU A 145 1.18 -13.78 -23.69
C GLU A 145 -0.26 -13.68 -24.18
N VAL A 146 -1.21 -13.42 -23.26
CA VAL A 146 -2.65 -13.28 -23.58
C VAL A 146 -2.90 -12.08 -24.50
N ARG A 147 -2.00 -11.09 -24.48
CA ARG A 147 -2.06 -9.89 -25.33
C ARG A 147 -1.60 -10.19 -26.76
N SER A 148 -2.51 -10.77 -27.55
CA SER A 148 -2.35 -11.11 -28.98
C SER A 148 -1.76 -9.98 -29.86
N PRO A 149 -1.04 -10.30 -30.95
CA PRO A 149 -0.34 -9.34 -31.82
C PRO A 149 -1.25 -8.43 -32.65
N SER A 150 -2.55 -8.73 -32.73
CA SER A 150 -3.59 -7.84 -33.30
C SER A 150 -3.98 -6.69 -32.34
N GLY A 151 -3.57 -6.77 -31.08
CA GLY A 151 -3.65 -5.68 -30.12
C GLY A 151 -2.53 -4.67 -30.36
N ALA A 152 -2.57 -3.99 -31.51
CA ALA A 152 -2.11 -2.62 -31.55
C ALA A 152 -2.62 -1.96 -30.27
N ALA A 153 -1.78 -1.18 -29.59
CA ALA A 153 -2.31 -0.22 -28.65
C ALA A 153 -3.44 0.48 -29.40
N THR A 154 -4.69 0.18 -29.05
CA THR A 154 -5.80 1.06 -29.36
C THR A 154 -5.51 2.27 -28.50
N GLY A 155 -4.57 3.09 -28.98
CA GLY A 155 -4.36 4.42 -28.49
C GLY A 155 -5.72 5.08 -28.67
N LYS A 156 -6.40 5.29 -27.54
CA LYS A 156 -7.45 6.30 -27.31
C LYS A 156 -8.40 6.01 -26.15
N GLU A 157 -8.22 4.95 -25.37
CA GLU A 157 -8.84 4.91 -24.05
C GLU A 157 -7.74 4.93 -23.00
N GLU A 158 -7.50 6.11 -22.42
CA GLU A 158 -6.80 6.19 -21.14
C GLU A 158 -7.60 5.32 -20.18
N LYS A 159 -7.15 4.09 -19.93
CA LYS A 159 -7.73 3.21 -18.91
C LYS A 159 -7.86 4.05 -17.64
N SER A 160 -9.06 4.07 -17.07
CA SER A 160 -9.30 4.81 -15.83
C SER A 160 -8.32 4.34 -14.76
N ALA A 161 -8.02 5.20 -13.79
CA ALA A 161 -7.17 4.86 -12.66
C ALA A 161 -7.59 3.51 -12.01
N LEU A 162 -8.90 3.25 -11.95
CA LEU A 162 -9.49 2.00 -11.46
C LEU A 162 -9.27 0.83 -12.43
N GLY A 163 -9.60 0.97 -13.71
CA GLY A 163 -9.43 -0.10 -14.70
C GLY A 163 -7.95 -0.49 -14.93
N SER A 164 -7.02 0.42 -14.62
CA SER A 164 -5.59 0.14 -14.58
C SER A 164 -5.15 -0.62 -13.32
N VAL A 165 -5.78 -0.36 -12.17
CA VAL A 165 -5.53 -1.13 -10.94
C VAL A 165 -6.13 -2.53 -11.06
N GLU A 166 -7.37 -2.64 -11.53
CA GLU A 166 -8.09 -3.91 -11.71
C GLU A 166 -7.49 -4.75 -12.86
N GLY A 167 -6.83 -4.08 -13.81
CA GLY A 167 -6.19 -4.68 -14.98
C GLY A 167 -7.20 -5.35 -15.90
N GLU A 168 -8.23 -4.60 -16.28
CA GLU A 168 -9.21 -5.01 -17.28
C GLU A 168 -8.50 -5.46 -18.57
N GLY A 169 -8.82 -6.67 -19.03
CA GLY A 169 -8.22 -7.29 -20.23
C GLY A 169 -6.83 -7.91 -20.00
N GLU A 170 -6.37 -8.06 -18.76
CA GLU A 170 -5.11 -8.72 -18.38
C GLU A 170 -5.39 -9.93 -17.46
N ALA A 171 -4.41 -10.82 -17.25
CA ALA A 171 -4.59 -12.01 -16.41
C ALA A 171 -4.90 -11.66 -14.95
N ASP A 172 -5.79 -12.41 -14.30
CA ASP A 172 -6.19 -12.19 -12.90
C ASP A 172 -4.98 -12.21 -11.96
N GLU A 173 -4.79 -11.14 -11.18
CA GLU A 173 -3.57 -10.96 -10.39
C GLU A 173 -3.40 -11.92 -9.21
N PHE A 174 -4.48 -12.51 -8.70
CA PHE A 174 -4.45 -13.47 -7.60
C PHE A 174 -4.25 -14.91 -8.10
N LYS A 175 -4.68 -15.18 -9.33
CA LYS A 175 -4.50 -16.49 -10.00
C LYS A 175 -3.22 -16.55 -10.82
N ASP A 176 -2.70 -15.40 -11.24
CA ASP A 176 -1.48 -15.32 -12.02
C ASP A 176 -0.23 -15.48 -11.14
N LEU A 177 0.28 -16.72 -11.13
CA LEU A 177 1.51 -17.10 -10.46
C LEU A 177 2.76 -16.77 -11.27
N SER A 178 2.62 -16.19 -12.48
CA SER A 178 3.76 -15.80 -13.28
C SER A 178 4.48 -14.58 -12.72
N GLY A 179 5.78 -14.52 -13.01
CA GLY A 179 6.63 -13.38 -12.66
C GLY A 179 6.31 -12.13 -13.50
N PRO A 180 7.07 -11.04 -13.29
CA PRO A 180 6.99 -9.89 -14.16
C PRO A 180 7.33 -10.29 -15.60
N GLN A 181 6.77 -9.58 -16.57
CA GLN A 181 7.27 -9.68 -17.94
C GLN A 181 8.76 -9.32 -17.94
N GLU A 182 9.58 -10.13 -18.62
CA GLU A 182 11.04 -9.99 -18.54
C GLU A 182 11.53 -8.63 -19.08
N LYS A 183 10.92 -8.17 -20.18
CA LYS A 183 11.29 -6.93 -20.85
C LYS A 183 10.10 -6.33 -21.61
N THR A 184 9.99 -5.00 -21.66
CA THR A 184 9.08 -4.27 -22.56
C THR A 184 9.36 -4.61 -24.03
N ARG A 185 8.34 -4.50 -24.90
CA ARG A 185 8.50 -4.81 -26.35
C ARG A 185 9.39 -3.79 -27.06
N ARG A 186 9.37 -2.54 -26.62
CA ARG A 186 10.29 -1.50 -27.06
C ARG A 186 11.45 -1.45 -26.10
N ASP A 187 12.66 -1.45 -26.63
CA ASP A 187 13.83 -1.00 -25.88
C ASP A 187 13.61 0.49 -25.71
N GLY A 188 13.46 0.96 -24.47
CA GLY A 188 13.23 2.37 -24.11
C GLY A 188 14.42 3.24 -24.51
N GLY A 189 14.66 3.37 -25.82
CA GLY A 189 15.96 3.42 -26.49
C GLY A 189 16.70 4.74 -26.41
N THR A 190 16.59 5.46 -25.30
CA THR A 190 17.41 6.65 -25.04
C THR A 190 17.78 6.69 -23.56
N GLY A 191 19.05 7.00 -23.24
CA GLY A 191 19.51 7.14 -21.86
C GLY A 191 18.71 8.18 -21.05
N ALA A 192 18.05 9.13 -21.71
CA ALA A 192 17.13 10.09 -21.10
C ALA A 192 15.88 9.43 -20.48
N ASN A 193 15.35 8.35 -21.08
CA ASN A 193 14.24 7.60 -20.50
C ASN A 193 14.68 6.80 -19.27
N ASP A 194 15.89 6.23 -19.29
CA ASP A 194 16.48 5.52 -18.14
C ASP A 194 16.67 6.43 -16.92
N GLU A 195 17.19 7.63 -17.12
CA GLU A 195 17.35 8.60 -16.02
C GLU A 195 16.00 9.04 -15.46
N LYS A 196 15.03 9.33 -16.33
CA LYS A 196 13.67 9.70 -15.93
C LYS A 196 13.00 8.60 -15.11
N VAL A 197 13.06 7.35 -15.59
CA VAL A 197 12.49 6.20 -14.87
C VAL A 197 13.21 6.01 -13.55
N ARG A 198 14.55 6.05 -13.52
CA ARG A 198 15.33 5.98 -12.29
C ARG A 198 14.90 7.04 -11.26
N ALA A 199 14.68 8.27 -11.69
CA ALA A 199 14.22 9.34 -10.80
C ALA A 199 12.79 9.08 -10.28
N MET A 200 11.88 8.59 -11.13
CA MET A 200 10.51 8.21 -10.75
C MET A 200 10.49 7.04 -9.77
N LEU A 201 11.35 6.03 -9.95
CA LEU A 201 11.53 4.91 -9.03
C LEU A 201 12.06 5.39 -7.68
N GLY A 202 13.06 6.27 -7.68
CA GLY A 202 13.59 6.85 -6.44
C GLY A 202 12.55 7.68 -5.69
N LYS A 203 11.72 8.43 -6.42
CA LYS A 203 10.55 9.13 -5.86
C LYS A 203 9.55 8.14 -5.26
N PHE A 204 9.21 7.09 -5.99
CA PHE A 204 8.34 6.03 -5.48
C PHE A 204 8.90 5.43 -4.18
N GLY A 205 10.19 5.08 -4.14
CA GLY A 205 10.83 4.53 -2.94
C GLY A 205 10.70 5.46 -1.73
N ARG A 206 11.02 6.75 -1.88
CA ARG A 206 10.86 7.74 -0.80
C ARG A 206 9.42 7.87 -0.32
N GLN A 207 8.47 7.86 -1.25
CA GLN A 207 7.05 7.94 -0.88
C GLN A 207 6.58 6.66 -0.19
N ASN A 208 7.02 5.51 -0.68
CA ASN A 208 6.69 4.21 -0.10
C ASN A 208 7.29 4.05 1.31
N LEU A 209 8.45 4.67 1.59
CA LEU A 209 9.01 4.74 2.94
C LEU A 209 8.04 5.38 3.94
N VAL A 210 7.36 6.45 3.54
CA VAL A 210 6.37 7.11 4.40
C VAL A 210 5.24 6.14 4.75
N ARG A 211 4.76 5.33 3.80
CA ARG A 211 3.77 4.28 4.09
C ARG A 211 4.30 3.26 5.09
N ALA A 212 5.57 2.87 4.97
CA ALA A 212 6.20 1.96 5.92
C ALA A 212 6.25 2.56 7.33
N VAL A 213 6.57 3.86 7.44
CA VAL A 213 6.58 4.59 8.71
C VAL A 213 5.17 4.70 9.31
N LEU A 214 4.15 5.03 8.51
CA LEU A 214 2.77 5.14 8.97
C LEU A 214 2.25 3.81 9.52
N MET A 215 2.43 2.71 8.75
CA MET A 215 2.08 1.37 9.21
C MET A 215 2.89 0.97 10.45
N GLY A 216 4.22 1.10 10.39
CA GLY A 216 5.10 0.70 11.48
C GLY A 216 4.83 1.45 12.78
N SER A 217 4.56 2.75 12.69
CA SER A 217 4.18 3.57 13.84
C SER A 217 2.83 3.16 14.41
N GLY A 218 1.86 2.82 13.56
CA GLY A 218 0.57 2.26 13.99
C GLY A 218 0.74 0.94 14.76
N GLY A 219 1.52 0.00 14.22
CA GLY A 219 1.84 -1.27 14.88
C GLY A 219 2.59 -1.09 16.21
N MET A 220 3.60 -0.21 16.25
CA MET A 220 4.38 0.07 17.45
C MET A 220 3.55 0.77 18.52
N LEU A 221 2.72 1.75 18.16
CA LEU A 221 1.82 2.41 19.08
C LEU A 221 0.78 1.42 19.64
N GLY A 222 0.23 0.55 18.81
CA GLY A 222 -0.67 -0.52 19.24
C GLY A 222 0.00 -1.47 20.24
N LEU A 223 1.26 -1.84 20.01
CA LEU A 223 2.06 -2.65 20.93
C LEU A 223 2.29 -1.94 22.27
N LEU A 224 2.79 -0.70 22.24
CA LEU A 224 3.02 0.09 23.46
C LEU A 224 1.72 0.25 24.27
N THR A 225 0.61 0.50 23.58
CA THR A 225 -0.72 0.61 24.19
C THR A 225 -1.19 -0.70 24.83
N ALA A 226 -0.83 -1.85 24.26
CA ALA A 226 -1.15 -3.16 24.82
C ALA A 226 -0.32 -3.52 26.06
N LEU A 227 0.88 -2.95 26.18
CA LEU A 227 1.81 -3.20 27.29
C LEU A 227 1.58 -2.29 28.51
N MET A 228 0.93 -1.14 28.33
CA MET A 228 0.43 -0.27 29.41
C MET A 228 -0.85 -0.86 30.00
#